data_AF-A0A812DST3-F1
#
_entry.id   AF-A0A812DST3-F1
#
_cell.length_a   1.000
_cell.length_b   1.000
_cell.length_c   1.000
_cell.angle_alpha   90.00
_cell.angle_beta   90.00
_cell.angle_gamma   90.00
#
_symmetry.space_group_name_H-M   'P 1'
#
loop_
_entity.id
_entity.type
_entity.pdbx_description
1 polymer ?
#
loop_
_entity_poly.entity_id
_entity_poly.type
_entity_poly.pdbx_seq_one_letter_code
_entity_poly.pdbx_strand_id
1 'polypeptide(L)'
;MGMESFSNTADFEVNTQLVTLRDDRGVQLGNFVLDSSTSLQPSQIYELVWESIQKPFKGKSRRPRCLTFDNQRLFECVKSNSELFSEMKITIFYGEKITDFEDMKDLLTYQCNSCSMRGTWNCFNLCPMCKAIRYCSEECREADWKGLLFGGIYHSHQVGCPKIKSYMEAVEPLKDFPFTFTEETSSIDFTLAKYKEFLIQHDVYNFGAWRYEHCSAVNIISEFGDLSMLNFPLVLAEEKELQSTEPIAAPVYPLINWEAYYEWRGFSLNCPLAILLTYPLTLYYIITSCLSVHYSSNFPQSLVIHILGAEKEADMLVYFLIQGNLTFYLHRKLWHKVTTSNPHLAIGFNAGLAAYKSWTQTLKKLEEKEIPAYFTDYCHYSHDWSADHLQLLQLNARLVQPSINPFRSPAAKASLSLFFLSLSSLLFFLFFLSLSSSFLLSFFLLILLFI
;
A
#
# COMPACT_ATOMS: atom_id res chain seq x y z
N MET A 1 -33.69 35.25 19.09
CA MET A 1 -33.56 33.91 19.71
C MET A 1 -33.24 32.96 18.57
N GLY A 2 -32.00 32.85 18.11
CA GLY A 2 -30.88 32.28 18.85
C GLY A 2 -30.83 30.78 18.56
N MET A 3 -30.52 30.40 17.30
CA MET A 3 -30.26 29.00 16.94
C MET A 3 -28.84 28.68 17.39
N GLU A 4 -28.74 27.88 18.44
CA GLU A 4 -27.48 27.34 18.93
C GLU A 4 -26.91 26.38 17.89
N SER A 5 -25.70 26.72 17.43
CA SER A 5 -24.80 25.87 16.68
C SER A 5 -24.40 24.66 17.55
N PHE A 6 -24.78 23.46 17.15
CA PHE A 6 -24.17 22.24 17.68
C PHE A 6 -22.76 22.07 17.07
N SER A 7 -21.81 22.87 17.55
CA SER A 7 -20.38 22.58 17.44
C SER A 7 -20.03 21.54 18.50
N ASN A 8 -20.34 20.27 18.23
CA ASN A 8 -19.73 19.14 18.96
C ASN A 8 -18.56 18.61 18.12
N THR A 9 -17.57 19.47 17.88
CA THR A 9 -16.19 19.03 17.71
C THR A 9 -15.70 18.61 19.10
N ALA A 10 -16.11 17.42 19.55
CA ALA A 10 -15.31 16.75 20.55
C ALA A 10 -13.99 16.43 19.84
N ASP A 11 -12.94 17.19 20.19
CA ASP A 11 -11.57 16.86 19.85
C ASP A 11 -11.31 15.43 20.30
N PHE A 12 -11.50 14.47 19.38
CA PHE A 12 -10.91 13.16 19.51
C PHE A 12 -9.43 13.34 19.19
N GLU A 13 -8.69 13.97 20.11
CA GLU A 13 -7.28 13.70 20.26
C GLU A 13 -7.17 12.18 20.38
N VAL A 14 -6.76 11.54 19.28
CA VAL A 14 -6.35 10.14 19.29
C VAL A 14 -5.15 10.08 20.21
N ASN A 15 -5.39 9.78 21.48
CA ASN A 15 -4.39 9.60 22.52
C ASN A 15 -3.49 8.41 22.15
N THR A 16 -2.49 8.62 21.30
CA THR A 16 -1.46 7.63 21.01
C THR A 16 -0.85 7.16 22.33
N GLN A 17 -0.92 5.86 22.60
CA GLN A 17 -0.38 5.23 23.80
C GLN A 17 1.01 4.66 23.49
N LEU A 18 1.98 4.84 24.37
CA LEU A 18 3.33 4.34 24.23
C LEU A 18 3.59 3.22 25.25
N VAL A 19 4.07 2.10 24.72
CA VAL A 19 4.62 1.01 25.53
C VAL A 19 6.12 0.94 25.30
N THR A 20 6.91 1.08 26.36
CA THR A 20 8.37 1.02 26.30
C THR A 20 8.90 -0.21 27.00
N LEU A 21 9.88 -0.88 26.39
CA LEU A 21 10.53 -2.05 26.95
C LEU A 21 11.99 -1.78 27.28
N ARG A 22 12.42 -2.17 28.48
CA ARG A 22 13.78 -1.93 28.98
C ARG A 22 14.42 -3.19 29.56
N ASP A 23 15.75 -3.28 29.48
CA ASP A 23 16.55 -4.30 30.15
C ASP A 23 16.82 -3.96 31.63
N ASP A 24 17.59 -4.82 32.31
CA ASP A 24 17.99 -4.69 33.72
C ASP A 24 18.84 -3.44 34.02
N ARG A 25 19.42 -2.82 33.00
CA ARG A 25 20.26 -1.62 33.10
C ARG A 25 19.48 -0.37 32.71
N GLY A 26 18.17 -0.49 32.46
CA GLY A 26 17.30 0.59 32.01
C GLY A 26 17.48 0.95 30.53
N VAL A 27 18.23 0.15 29.75
CA VAL A 27 18.43 0.38 28.31
C VAL A 27 17.18 -0.03 27.56
N GLN A 28 16.68 0.86 26.71
CA GLN A 28 15.51 0.60 25.88
C GLN A 28 15.81 -0.48 24.81
N LEU A 29 14.97 -1.52 24.81
CA LEU A 29 14.98 -2.61 23.83
C LEU A 29 13.98 -2.37 22.70
N GLY A 30 12.94 -1.58 22.94
CA GLY A 30 11.98 -1.17 21.92
C GLY A 30 10.86 -0.32 22.49
N ASN A 31 10.07 0.25 21.59
CA ASN A 31 8.86 0.99 21.90
C ASN A 31 7.77 0.69 20.88
N PHE A 32 6.53 0.80 21.33
CA PHE A 32 5.33 0.54 20.53
C PHE A 32 4.39 1.70 20.71
N VAL A 33 4.06 2.37 19.60
CA VAL A 33 2.99 3.37 19.57
C VAL A 33 1.71 2.65 19.19
N LEU A 34 0.71 2.80 20.03
CA LEU A 34 -0.58 2.12 19.96
C LEU A 34 -1.65 3.19 19.82
N ASP A 35 -2.61 2.99 18.93
CA ASP A 35 -3.75 3.89 18.81
C ASP A 35 -4.64 3.76 20.06
N SER A 36 -5.05 4.87 20.68
CA SER A 36 -5.97 4.86 21.84
C SER A 36 -7.26 4.07 21.63
N SER A 37 -7.69 3.93 20.37
CA SER A 37 -8.98 3.37 20.01
C SER A 37 -8.99 1.83 19.98
N THR A 38 -7.84 1.17 20.11
CA THR A 38 -7.77 -0.30 20.15
C THR A 38 -7.84 -0.86 21.57
N SER A 39 -8.77 -1.79 21.80
CA SER A 39 -8.73 -2.67 22.96
C SER A 39 -7.63 -3.73 22.77
N LEU A 40 -6.39 -3.35 23.06
CA LEU A 40 -5.26 -4.26 22.95
C LEU A 40 -5.46 -5.50 23.83
N GLN A 41 -5.36 -6.65 23.17
CA GLN A 41 -5.36 -7.93 23.88
C GLN A 41 -3.95 -8.19 24.45
N PRO A 42 -3.82 -8.80 25.64
CA PRO A 42 -2.53 -9.16 26.22
C PRO A 42 -1.61 -9.96 25.28
N SER A 43 -2.18 -10.76 24.37
CA SER A 43 -1.43 -11.51 23.34
C SER A 43 -0.64 -10.60 22.38
N GLN A 44 -1.18 -9.44 22.00
CA GLN A 44 -0.50 -8.50 21.12
C GLN A 44 0.73 -7.90 21.82
N ILE A 45 0.62 -7.60 23.11
CA ILE A 45 1.76 -7.08 23.90
C ILE A 45 2.85 -8.14 24.04
N TYR A 46 2.48 -9.41 24.15
CA TYR A 46 3.45 -10.50 24.12
C TYR A 46 4.22 -10.57 22.80
N GLU A 47 3.54 -10.45 21.66
CA GLU A 47 4.21 -10.39 20.34
C GLU A 47 5.18 -9.22 20.27
N LEU A 48 4.77 -8.04 20.77
CA LEU A 48 5.62 -6.86 20.84
C LEU A 48 6.88 -7.11 21.71
N VAL A 49 6.72 -7.69 22.89
CA VAL A 49 7.84 -8.10 23.76
C VAL A 49 8.75 -9.09 23.04
N TRP A 50 8.20 -10.10 22.36
CA TRP A 50 8.98 -11.07 21.60
C TRP A 50 9.77 -10.42 20.47
N GLU A 51 9.13 -9.55 19.68
CA GLU A 51 9.78 -8.84 18.58
C GLU A 51 10.94 -7.96 19.07
N SER A 52 10.79 -7.28 20.20
CA SER A 52 11.88 -6.45 20.74
C SER A 52 13.11 -7.26 21.18
N ILE A 53 12.92 -8.53 21.56
CA ILE A 53 14.01 -9.44 21.90
C ILE A 53 14.74 -9.83 20.62
N GLN A 54 13.99 -10.24 19.60
CA GLN A 54 14.57 -10.67 18.32
C GLN A 54 15.16 -9.50 17.53
N LYS A 55 14.55 -8.31 17.64
CA LYS A 55 14.79 -7.11 16.83
C LYS A 55 14.90 -5.87 17.73
N PRO A 56 15.93 -5.78 18.58
CA PRO A 56 16.06 -4.70 19.54
C PRO A 56 16.33 -3.36 18.85
N PHE A 57 15.93 -2.27 19.49
CA PHE A 57 16.20 -0.89 19.05
C PHE A 57 17.68 -0.50 19.17
N LYS A 58 18.42 -1.15 20.06
CA LYS A 58 19.84 -0.90 20.27
C LYS A 58 20.58 -2.13 20.76
N GLY A 59 21.69 -2.44 20.10
CA GLY A 59 22.61 -3.49 20.52
C GLY A 59 22.10 -4.91 20.26
N LYS A 60 22.71 -5.89 20.93
CA LYS A 60 22.36 -7.32 20.78
C LYS A 60 21.03 -7.65 21.47
N SER A 61 20.38 -8.72 21.00
CA SER A 61 19.20 -9.32 21.65
C SER A 61 19.43 -9.54 23.14
N ARG A 62 18.49 -9.09 23.96
CA ARG A 62 18.53 -9.18 25.43
C ARG A 62 17.13 -9.49 25.96
N ARG A 63 17.07 -10.07 27.15
CA ARG A 63 15.80 -10.34 27.83
C ARG A 63 15.27 -9.05 28.49
N PRO A 64 14.05 -8.61 28.16
CA PRO A 64 13.42 -7.50 28.83
C PRO A 64 13.12 -7.83 30.28
N ARG A 65 13.17 -6.78 31.12
CA ARG A 65 12.88 -6.88 32.56
C ARG A 65 11.84 -5.86 33.01
N CYS A 66 11.62 -4.82 32.22
CA CYS A 66 10.70 -3.74 32.54
C CYS A 66 9.84 -3.41 31.32
N LEU A 67 8.52 -3.32 31.54
CA LEU A 67 7.52 -2.86 30.58
C LEU A 67 6.84 -1.62 31.18
N THR A 68 6.97 -0.46 30.52
CA THR A 68 6.41 0.80 31.00
C THR A 68 5.29 1.27 30.08
N PHE A 69 4.17 1.68 30.68
CA PHE A 69 2.99 2.21 30.01
C PHE A 69 2.82 3.68 30.35
N ASP A 70 2.53 4.50 29.35
CA ASP A 70 2.12 5.91 29.54
C ASP A 70 0.59 6.07 29.64
N ASN A 71 -0.18 5.01 29.36
CA ASN A 71 -1.63 4.99 29.43
C ASN A 71 -2.13 4.15 30.60
N GLN A 72 -2.89 4.77 31.50
CA GLN A 72 -3.37 4.12 32.72
C GLN A 72 -4.35 2.97 32.44
N ARG A 73 -5.27 3.15 31.47
CA ARG A 73 -6.28 2.13 31.15
C ARG A 73 -5.63 0.87 30.59
N LEU A 74 -4.66 1.03 29.69
CA LEU A 74 -3.91 -0.09 29.15
C LEU A 74 -3.07 -0.77 30.22
N PHE A 75 -2.37 -0.01 31.06
CA PHE A 75 -1.64 -0.55 32.19
C PHE A 75 -2.54 -1.43 33.08
N GLU A 76 -3.73 -0.95 33.45
CA GLU A 76 -4.68 -1.69 34.27
C GLU A 76 -5.18 -2.98 33.59
N CYS A 77 -5.47 -2.92 32.28
CA CYS A 77 -5.89 -4.07 31.47
C CYS A 77 -4.81 -5.17 31.39
N VAL A 78 -3.55 -4.77 31.27
CA VAL A 78 -2.42 -5.70 31.21
C VAL A 78 -2.07 -6.24 32.58
N LYS A 79 -2.12 -5.38 33.61
CA LYS A 79 -1.86 -5.76 35.00
C LYS A 79 -2.83 -6.83 35.49
N SER A 80 -4.11 -6.75 35.10
CA SER A 80 -5.11 -7.77 35.44
C SER A 80 -4.87 -9.13 34.78
N ASN A 81 -4.00 -9.20 33.75
CA ASN A 81 -3.59 -10.41 33.04
C ASN A 81 -2.07 -10.63 33.09
N SER A 82 -1.44 -10.39 34.26
CA SER A 82 0.02 -10.28 34.40
C SER A 82 0.78 -11.58 34.73
N GLU A 83 0.09 -12.72 34.80
CA GLU A 83 0.71 -14.02 35.15
C GLU A 83 1.86 -14.38 34.21
N LEU A 84 1.66 -14.24 32.89
CA LEU A 84 2.69 -14.49 31.87
C LEU A 84 3.90 -13.54 32.00
N PHE A 85 3.68 -12.25 32.25
CA PHE A 85 4.79 -11.30 32.45
C PHE A 85 5.58 -11.65 33.72
N SER A 86 4.91 -12.13 34.76
CA SER A 86 5.53 -12.60 36.00
C SER A 86 6.38 -13.86 35.78
N GLU A 87 5.88 -14.84 35.01
CA GLU A 87 6.66 -16.02 34.57
C GLU A 87 7.89 -15.62 33.75
N MET A 88 7.72 -14.63 32.87
CA MET A 88 8.81 -14.04 32.09
C MET A 88 9.75 -13.15 32.93
N LYS A 89 9.46 -12.92 34.22
CA LYS A 89 10.22 -12.05 35.12
C LYS A 89 10.37 -10.64 34.53
N ILE A 90 9.26 -10.11 34.00
CA ILE A 90 9.11 -8.75 33.48
C ILE A 90 8.22 -7.99 34.47
N THR A 91 8.75 -6.92 35.04
CA THR A 91 8.00 -6.01 35.90
C THR A 91 7.29 -4.96 35.07
N ILE A 92 6.05 -4.65 35.43
CA ILE A 92 5.21 -3.71 34.70
C ILE A 92 5.06 -2.41 35.49
N PHE A 93 5.21 -1.27 34.82
CA PHE A 93 5.16 0.06 35.41
C PHE A 93 4.18 0.96 34.65
N TYR A 94 3.52 1.86 35.38
CA TYR A 94 2.84 3.02 34.81
C TYR A 94 3.72 4.26 35.07
N GLY A 95 3.89 5.11 34.06
CA GLY A 95 4.67 6.34 34.17
C GLY A 95 4.13 7.45 33.26
N GLU A 96 3.59 8.51 33.86
CA GLU A 96 2.91 9.64 33.18
C GLU A 96 3.81 10.43 32.22
N LYS A 97 5.13 10.32 32.36
CA LYS A 97 6.10 10.85 31.42
C LYS A 97 7.19 9.82 31.21
N ILE A 98 7.05 9.01 30.16
CA ILE A 98 8.20 8.34 29.56
C ILE A 98 9.03 9.46 28.90
N THR A 99 9.81 10.17 29.71
CA THR A 99 10.58 11.35 29.30
C THR A 99 11.59 11.00 28.22
N ASP A 100 11.75 11.94 27.27
CA ASP A 100 12.67 12.01 26.11
C ASP A 100 12.05 11.77 24.71
N PHE A 101 10.72 11.71 24.55
CA PHE A 101 10.11 11.10 23.35
C PHE A 101 9.03 11.91 22.59
N GLU A 102 8.73 13.17 22.91
CA GLU A 102 7.79 13.96 22.10
C GLU A 102 8.22 14.03 20.61
N ASP A 103 9.52 13.90 20.30
CA ASP A 103 10.09 13.86 18.94
C ASP A 103 10.05 12.49 18.23
N MET A 104 9.66 11.39 18.89
CA MET A 104 9.76 10.03 18.33
C MET A 104 8.43 9.43 17.88
N LYS A 105 7.29 10.08 18.16
CA LYS A 105 5.95 9.60 17.73
C LYS A 105 5.82 9.55 16.20
N ASP A 106 6.59 10.37 15.51
CA ASP A 106 6.56 10.52 14.05
C ASP A 106 7.78 9.92 13.34
N LEU A 107 8.65 9.21 14.06
CA LEU A 107 9.87 8.66 13.47
C LEU A 107 9.64 7.27 12.89
N LEU A 108 9.92 7.14 11.59
CA LEU A 108 9.98 5.85 10.93
C LEU A 108 10.99 4.94 11.64
N THR A 109 10.53 3.75 12.01
CA THR A 109 11.41 2.70 12.51
C THR A 109 11.91 1.89 11.34
N TYR A 110 13.24 1.85 11.16
CA TYR A 110 13.88 1.07 10.13
C TYR A 110 14.50 -0.19 10.72
N GLN A 111 14.92 -1.09 9.84
CA GLN A 111 15.53 -2.36 10.21
C GLN A 111 16.88 -2.57 9.49
N CYS A 112 17.87 -3.10 10.21
CA CYS A 112 19.11 -3.59 9.61
C CYS A 112 18.81 -4.83 8.77
N ASN A 113 19.26 -4.85 7.51
CA ASN A 113 19.05 -5.98 6.60
C ASN A 113 19.68 -7.28 7.09
N SER A 114 20.77 -7.19 7.87
CA SER A 114 21.53 -8.35 8.30
C SER A 114 21.08 -8.92 9.64
N CYS A 115 21.00 -8.07 10.66
CA CYS A 115 20.75 -8.51 12.04
C CYS A 115 19.34 -8.20 12.53
N SER A 116 18.51 -7.58 11.68
CA SER A 116 17.14 -7.23 12.02
C SER A 116 16.98 -6.22 13.19
N MET A 117 18.07 -5.61 13.68
CA MET A 117 18.03 -4.52 14.67
C MET A 117 17.17 -3.36 14.16
N ARG A 118 16.30 -2.83 15.01
CA ARG A 118 15.43 -1.69 14.71
C ARG A 118 16.05 -0.38 15.17
N GLY A 119 15.58 0.75 14.67
CA GLY A 119 16.06 2.07 15.10
C GLY A 119 15.52 3.21 14.24
N THR A 120 15.86 4.44 14.60
CA THR A 120 15.58 5.62 13.77
C THR A 120 16.63 5.76 12.66
N TRP A 121 16.44 6.73 11.76
CA TRP A 121 17.33 6.94 10.60
C TRP A 121 18.82 6.95 10.96
N ASN A 122 19.17 7.67 12.03
CA ASN A 122 20.56 7.85 12.48
C ASN A 122 21.22 6.57 13.01
N CYS A 123 20.45 5.50 13.23
CA CYS A 123 20.99 4.21 13.66
C CYS A 123 21.59 3.39 12.51
N PHE A 124 21.45 3.82 11.26
CA PHE A 124 21.80 3.01 10.10
C PHE A 124 22.63 3.76 9.07
N ASN A 125 23.53 3.01 8.42
CA ASN A 125 24.24 3.44 7.23
C ASN A 125 23.65 2.75 6.00
N LEU A 126 23.46 3.51 4.92
CA LEU A 126 23.04 2.96 3.64
C LEU A 126 24.22 2.29 2.92
N CYS A 127 23.93 1.24 2.15
CA CYS A 127 24.87 0.70 1.18
C CYS A 127 25.38 1.83 0.28
N PRO A 128 26.70 2.03 0.15
CA PRO A 128 27.25 3.17 -0.58
C PRO A 128 26.92 3.14 -2.07
N MET A 129 26.61 1.98 -2.64
CA MET A 129 26.33 1.81 -4.08
C MET A 129 24.84 1.95 -4.40
N CYS A 130 23.98 1.09 -3.83
CA CYS A 130 22.56 1.11 -4.17
C CYS A 130 21.76 2.19 -3.42
N LYS A 131 22.27 2.71 -2.30
CA LYS A 131 21.58 3.70 -1.44
C LYS A 131 20.20 3.26 -0.92
N ALA A 132 19.85 1.97 -0.98
CA ALA A 132 18.56 1.45 -0.51
C ALA A 132 18.68 0.61 0.76
N ILE A 133 19.64 -0.33 0.80
CA ILE A 133 19.78 -1.28 1.91
C ILE A 133 20.52 -0.66 3.09
N ARG A 134 20.03 -0.91 4.31
CA ARG A 134 20.53 -0.32 5.56
C ARG A 134 21.22 -1.34 6.46
N TYR A 135 22.28 -0.89 7.11
CA TYR A 135 23.06 -1.67 8.06
C TYR A 135 23.33 -0.87 9.33
N CYS A 136 23.20 -1.51 10.49
CA CYS A 136 23.53 -0.89 11.76
C CYS A 136 25.05 -0.77 11.99
N SER A 137 25.85 -1.53 11.24
CA SER A 137 27.31 -1.54 11.35
C SER A 137 27.96 -2.08 10.08
N GLU A 138 29.27 -1.85 9.93
CA GLU A 138 30.04 -2.35 8.79
C GLU A 138 30.12 -3.88 8.81
N GLU A 139 30.20 -4.50 9.98
CA GLU A 139 30.20 -5.97 10.11
C GLU A 139 28.90 -6.59 9.57
N CYS A 140 27.76 -5.94 9.81
CA CYS A 140 26.49 -6.37 9.24
C CYS A 140 26.49 -6.25 7.72
N ARG A 141 27.02 -5.15 7.18
CA ARG A 141 27.14 -4.94 5.73
C ARG A 141 28.02 -6.01 5.09
N GLU A 142 29.20 -6.28 5.66
CA GLU A 142 30.10 -7.30 5.13
C GLU A 142 29.52 -8.71 5.20
N ALA A 143 28.81 -9.04 6.28
CA ALA A 143 28.17 -10.34 6.42
C ALA A 143 27.11 -10.58 5.34
N ASP A 144 26.29 -9.57 5.05
CA ASP A 144 25.30 -9.62 3.98
C ASP A 144 25.97 -9.64 2.59
N TRP A 145 26.99 -8.80 2.39
CA TRP A 145 27.75 -8.74 1.14
C TRP A 145 28.39 -10.08 0.79
N LYS A 146 28.97 -10.79 1.77
CA LYS A 146 29.61 -12.10 1.59
C LYS A 146 28.61 -13.26 1.59
N GLY A 147 27.31 -13.01 1.79
CA GLY A 147 26.28 -14.04 1.84
C GLY A 147 26.39 -14.97 3.06
N LEU A 148 26.84 -14.44 4.20
CA LEU A 148 26.93 -15.18 5.47
C LEU A 148 25.58 -15.25 6.20
N LEU A 149 24.53 -14.65 5.63
CA LEU A 149 23.17 -14.65 6.15
C LEU A 149 22.37 -15.85 5.63
N PHE A 150 21.15 -15.99 6.14
CA PHE A 150 20.21 -16.99 5.67
C PHE A 150 19.94 -16.82 4.16
N GLY A 151 20.06 -17.90 3.39
CA GLY A 151 20.03 -17.88 1.92
C GLY A 151 21.40 -18.02 1.25
N GLY A 152 22.50 -17.78 1.99
CA GLY A 152 23.85 -18.00 1.48
C GLY A 152 24.26 -17.04 0.36
N ILE A 153 25.30 -17.40 -0.39
CA ILE A 153 25.93 -16.53 -1.40
C ILE A 153 25.00 -16.06 -2.52
N TYR A 154 24.01 -16.88 -2.90
CA TYR A 154 23.05 -16.56 -3.98
C TYR A 154 22.06 -15.47 -3.60
N HIS A 155 21.82 -15.28 -2.30
CA HIS A 155 20.97 -14.22 -1.76
C HIS A 155 21.78 -13.09 -1.12
N SER A 156 23.10 -13.07 -1.32
CA SER A 156 23.96 -12.01 -0.82
C SER A 156 23.59 -10.66 -1.44
N HIS A 157 23.76 -9.59 -0.67
CA HIS A 157 23.58 -8.25 -1.23
C HIS A 157 24.52 -7.98 -2.41
N GLN A 158 25.69 -8.61 -2.47
CA GLN A 158 26.60 -8.49 -3.63
C GLN A 158 25.92 -8.85 -4.96
N VAL A 159 25.11 -9.91 -4.96
CA VAL A 159 24.37 -10.35 -6.15
C VAL A 159 23.20 -9.40 -6.45
N GLY A 160 22.44 -8.99 -5.42
CA GLY A 160 21.25 -8.15 -5.59
C GLY A 160 21.51 -6.65 -5.78
N CYS A 161 22.67 -6.14 -5.35
CA CYS A 161 22.97 -4.70 -5.28
C CYS A 161 22.82 -3.97 -6.63
N PRO A 162 23.32 -4.49 -7.77
CA PRO A 162 23.18 -3.81 -9.06
C PRO A 162 21.71 -3.62 -9.48
N LYS A 163 20.86 -4.64 -9.25
CA LYS A 163 19.43 -4.62 -9.58
C LYS A 163 18.68 -3.64 -8.67
N ILE A 164 19.01 -3.61 -7.38
CA ILE A 164 18.45 -2.63 -6.44
C ILE A 164 18.86 -1.21 -6.81
N LYS A 165 20.11 -1.01 -7.27
CA LYS A 165 20.60 0.29 -7.73
C LYS A 165 19.78 0.80 -8.92
N SER A 166 19.49 -0.04 -9.92
CA SER A 166 18.66 0.38 -11.06
C SER A 166 17.26 0.79 -10.65
N TYR A 167 16.68 0.17 -9.62
CA TYR A 167 15.38 0.60 -9.10
C TYR A 167 15.46 1.99 -8.47
N MET A 168 16.54 2.27 -7.72
CA MET A 168 16.75 3.58 -7.08
C MET A 168 16.97 4.69 -8.11
N GLU A 169 17.64 4.39 -9.22
CA GLU A 169 17.79 5.32 -10.35
C GLU A 169 16.43 5.63 -11.03
N ALA A 170 15.45 4.73 -10.92
CA ALA A 170 14.11 4.90 -11.46
C ALA A 170 13.12 5.56 -10.48
N VAL A 171 13.52 5.94 -9.25
CA VAL A 171 12.61 6.52 -8.25
C VAL A 171 12.19 7.94 -8.59
N GLU A 172 13.10 8.77 -9.11
CA GLU A 172 12.82 10.19 -9.27
C GLU A 172 11.69 10.49 -10.28
N PRO A 173 11.63 9.84 -11.46
CA PRO A 173 10.47 9.97 -12.35
C PRO A 173 9.15 9.52 -11.73
N LEU A 174 9.17 8.68 -10.68
CA LEU A 174 7.94 8.26 -10.00
C LEU A 174 7.35 9.37 -9.13
N LYS A 175 8.13 10.40 -8.77
CA LYS A 175 7.64 11.55 -7.99
C LYS A 175 7.13 12.70 -8.86
N ASP A 176 7.19 12.55 -10.18
CA ASP A 176 6.73 13.57 -11.11
C ASP A 176 5.19 13.62 -11.14
N PHE A 177 4.64 14.56 -10.37
CA PHE A 177 3.21 14.83 -10.25
C PHE A 177 2.93 16.34 -10.30
N PRO A 178 1.78 16.76 -10.83
CA PRO A 178 1.45 18.18 -10.97
C PRO A 178 0.90 18.81 -9.68
N PHE A 179 0.79 18.06 -8.57
CA PHE A 179 0.09 18.54 -7.38
C PHE A 179 0.93 19.47 -6.51
N THR A 180 0.29 20.42 -5.85
CA THR A 180 0.94 21.33 -4.89
C THR A 180 1.51 20.60 -3.67
N PHE A 181 0.95 19.44 -3.32
CA PHE A 181 1.37 18.61 -2.20
C PHE A 181 2.43 17.56 -2.56
N THR A 182 2.90 17.53 -3.81
CA THR A 182 3.80 16.48 -4.32
C THR A 182 5.10 16.38 -3.52
N GLU A 183 5.72 17.51 -3.16
CA GLU A 183 6.96 17.52 -2.39
C GLU A 183 6.79 16.85 -1.01
N GLU A 184 5.66 17.10 -0.36
CA GLU A 184 5.33 16.51 0.95
C GLU A 184 5.02 15.01 0.82
N THR A 185 4.06 14.64 -0.03
CA THR A 185 3.50 13.29 -0.08
C THR A 185 4.41 12.26 -0.76
N SER A 186 5.41 12.73 -1.52
CA SER A 186 6.44 11.88 -2.14
C SER A 186 7.77 11.88 -1.36
N SER A 187 7.82 12.57 -0.22
CA SER A 187 9.01 12.61 0.63
C SER A 187 9.33 11.24 1.23
N ILE A 188 10.63 10.97 1.37
CA ILE A 188 11.16 9.82 2.10
C ILE A 188 10.67 9.75 3.56
N ASP A 189 10.39 10.92 4.14
CA ASP A 189 9.96 11.07 5.51
C ASP A 189 8.44 11.25 5.61
N PHE A 190 7.67 10.93 4.56
CA PHE A 190 6.20 10.94 4.59
C PHE A 190 5.70 9.72 5.38
N THR A 191 5.54 9.92 6.68
CA THR A 191 5.17 8.87 7.64
C THR A 191 3.67 8.65 7.68
N LEU A 192 3.21 7.58 8.34
CA LEU A 192 1.78 7.38 8.57
C LEU A 192 1.16 8.54 9.36
N ALA A 193 1.91 9.13 10.30
CA ALA A 193 1.48 10.30 11.05
C ALA A 193 1.37 11.55 10.17
N LYS A 194 2.38 11.83 9.33
CA LYS A 194 2.27 12.92 8.34
C LYS A 194 1.14 12.70 7.35
N TYR A 195 0.91 11.46 6.94
CA TYR A 195 -0.22 11.15 6.07
C TYR A 195 -1.56 11.41 6.76
N LYS A 196 -1.68 11.11 8.05
CA LYS A 196 -2.83 11.52 8.86
C LYS A 196 -2.99 13.03 8.91
N GLU A 197 -1.92 13.76 9.23
CA GLU A 197 -1.96 15.24 9.28
C GLU A 197 -2.38 15.84 7.94
N PHE A 198 -1.81 15.34 6.84
CA PHE A 198 -2.20 15.70 5.49
C PHE A 198 -3.71 15.51 5.26
N LEU A 199 -4.26 14.35 5.63
CA LEU A 199 -5.70 14.08 5.50
C LEU A 199 -6.56 14.98 6.40
N ILE A 200 -6.07 15.37 7.58
CA ILE A 200 -6.75 16.31 8.48
C ILE A 200 -6.76 17.71 7.87
N GLN A 201 -5.62 18.16 7.34
CA GLN A 201 -5.48 19.48 6.70
C GLN A 201 -6.40 19.65 5.47
N HIS A 202 -6.79 18.53 4.85
CA HIS A 202 -7.71 18.51 3.72
C HIS A 202 -9.16 18.14 4.11
N ASP A 203 -9.48 18.11 5.41
CA ASP A 203 -10.82 17.83 5.96
C ASP A 203 -11.42 16.47 5.53
N VAL A 204 -10.57 15.48 5.23
CA VAL A 204 -10.99 14.15 4.73
C VAL A 204 -10.68 13.01 5.69
N TYR A 205 -9.90 13.26 6.75
CA TYR A 205 -9.45 12.21 7.67
C TYR A 205 -10.60 11.39 8.28
N ASN A 206 -10.60 10.08 8.00
CA ASN A 206 -11.59 9.11 8.51
C ASN A 206 -13.05 9.35 8.06
N PHE A 207 -13.26 10.17 7.03
CA PHE A 207 -14.57 10.38 6.39
C PHE A 207 -14.69 9.57 5.09
N GLY A 208 -15.92 9.25 4.67
CA GLY A 208 -16.18 8.62 3.37
C GLY A 208 -15.28 7.41 3.08
N ALA A 209 -14.78 7.32 1.84
CA ALA A 209 -13.78 6.34 1.43
C ALA A 209 -12.34 6.65 1.91
N TRP A 210 -12.07 7.88 2.36
CA TRP A 210 -10.76 8.31 2.86
C TRP A 210 -10.32 7.58 4.13
N ARG A 211 -11.25 6.96 4.86
CA ARG A 211 -10.95 6.07 6.00
C ARG A 211 -10.02 4.90 5.66
N TYR A 212 -9.92 4.52 4.38
CA TYR A 212 -9.01 3.45 3.94
C TYR A 212 -7.56 3.91 3.74
N GLU A 213 -7.31 5.22 3.72
CA GLU A 213 -5.95 5.77 3.53
C GLU A 213 -5.14 5.79 4.82
N HIS A 214 -5.82 5.97 5.96
CA HIS A 214 -5.20 5.89 7.28
C HIS A 214 -5.89 4.81 8.13
N CYS A 215 -5.29 3.62 8.15
CA CYS A 215 -5.79 2.45 8.85
C CYS A 215 -5.72 2.67 10.36
N SER A 216 -6.76 3.28 10.93
CA SER A 216 -7.02 3.22 12.37
C SER A 216 -7.51 1.79 12.62
N ALA A 217 -6.89 1.05 13.54
CA ALA A 217 -7.14 -0.38 13.76
C ALA A 217 -8.60 -0.75 14.14
N VAL A 218 -9.48 0.25 14.26
CA VAL A 218 -10.94 0.13 14.38
C VAL A 218 -11.63 -0.33 13.08
N ASN A 219 -11.00 -0.15 11.91
CA ASN A 219 -11.63 -0.42 10.60
C ASN A 219 -11.06 -1.65 9.88
N ILE A 220 -10.41 -2.57 10.59
CA ILE A 220 -10.05 -3.88 9.99
C ILE A 220 -11.36 -4.65 9.77
N ILE A 221 -12.01 -4.44 8.62
CA ILE A 221 -13.01 -5.37 8.11
C ILE A 221 -12.21 -6.62 7.72
N SER A 222 -12.02 -7.52 8.68
CA SER A 222 -11.16 -8.70 8.60
C SER A 222 -11.74 -9.81 7.72
N GLU A 223 -12.88 -9.60 7.08
CA GLU A 223 -13.55 -10.62 6.29
C GLU A 223 -13.51 -10.27 4.81
N PHE A 224 -12.79 -11.10 4.05
CA PHE A 224 -12.91 -11.25 2.60
C PHE A 224 -14.34 -11.76 2.26
N GLY A 225 -15.33 -10.87 2.37
CA GLY A 225 -16.76 -11.17 2.27
C GLY A 225 -17.46 -10.43 1.13
N ASP A 226 -18.77 -10.64 0.98
CA ASP A 226 -19.59 -10.00 -0.05
C ASP A 226 -19.96 -8.56 0.33
N LEU A 227 -20.10 -7.69 -0.67
CA LEU A 227 -20.38 -6.26 -0.53
C LEU A 227 -21.61 -6.02 0.34
N SER A 228 -21.47 -5.24 1.42
CA SER A 228 -22.58 -4.45 1.95
C SER A 228 -22.38 -3.03 1.45
N MET A 229 -23.39 -2.46 0.79
CA MET A 229 -23.43 -1.05 0.41
C MET A 229 -23.49 -0.21 1.68
N LEU A 230 -22.35 0.01 2.33
CA LEU A 230 -22.23 1.07 3.32
C LEU A 230 -22.32 2.38 2.55
N ASN A 231 -23.25 3.26 2.94
CA ASN A 231 -23.32 4.61 2.38
C ASN A 231 -22.05 5.36 2.79
N PHE A 232 -21.07 5.43 1.90
CA PHE A 232 -19.90 6.29 2.09
C PHE A 232 -20.27 7.71 1.69
N PRO A 233 -20.33 8.67 2.62
CA PRO A 233 -20.62 10.05 2.27
C PRO A 233 -19.47 10.62 1.44
N LEU A 234 -19.82 11.35 0.37
CA LEU A 234 -18.87 12.15 -0.41
C LEU A 234 -18.45 13.35 0.43
N VAL A 235 -17.14 13.52 0.60
CA VAL A 235 -16.59 14.52 1.53
C VAL A 235 -16.32 15.82 0.79
N LEU A 236 -15.46 15.75 -0.22
CA LEU A 236 -15.05 16.90 -1.03
C LEU A 236 -16.16 17.37 -1.98
N ALA A 237 -16.08 18.64 -2.41
CA ALA A 237 -16.98 19.16 -3.43
C ALA A 237 -16.77 18.44 -4.77
N GLU A 238 -15.52 18.19 -5.12
CA GLU A 238 -15.09 17.47 -6.31
C GLU A 238 -15.61 16.02 -6.33
N GLU A 239 -15.71 15.37 -5.17
CA GLU A 239 -16.34 14.05 -5.06
C GLU A 239 -17.83 14.11 -5.40
N LYS A 240 -18.53 15.17 -4.99
CA LYS A 240 -19.96 15.37 -5.31
C LYS A 240 -20.14 15.67 -6.79
N GLU A 241 -19.22 16.43 -7.39
CA GLU A 241 -19.21 16.69 -8.84
C GLU A 241 -18.99 15.41 -9.66
N LEU A 242 -18.23 14.42 -9.16
CA LEU A 242 -18.15 13.10 -9.81
C LEU A 242 -19.51 12.40 -9.90
N GLN A 243 -20.42 12.66 -8.97
CA GLN A 243 -21.77 12.07 -8.96
C GLN A 243 -22.84 12.96 -9.60
N SER A 244 -22.46 14.10 -10.17
CA SER A 244 -23.43 14.95 -10.86
C SER A 244 -24.11 14.18 -11.99
N THR A 245 -25.43 14.31 -12.08
CA THR A 245 -26.20 13.77 -13.22
C THR A 245 -26.07 14.64 -14.47
N GLU A 246 -25.45 15.82 -14.34
CA GLU A 246 -25.19 16.70 -15.49
C GLU A 246 -24.04 16.12 -16.34
N PRO A 247 -24.27 15.88 -17.65
CA PRO A 247 -23.26 15.31 -18.51
C PRO A 247 -22.11 16.30 -18.70
N ILE A 248 -20.89 15.91 -18.30
CA ILE A 248 -19.68 16.65 -18.62
C ILE A 248 -19.28 16.30 -20.06
N ALA A 249 -18.82 17.29 -20.83
CA ALA A 249 -18.31 17.03 -22.17
C ALA A 249 -17.11 16.07 -22.12
N ALA A 250 -17.11 15.08 -23.02
CA ALA A 250 -15.98 14.17 -23.21
C ALA A 250 -14.69 14.96 -23.50
N PRO A 251 -13.51 14.43 -23.16
CA PRO A 251 -12.27 15.17 -23.30
C PRO A 251 -11.91 15.20 -24.80
N VAL A 252 -11.33 16.29 -25.27
CA VAL A 252 -10.98 16.42 -26.70
C VAL A 252 -9.90 15.41 -27.10
N TYR A 253 -9.03 15.05 -26.16
CA TYR A 253 -7.94 14.08 -26.34
C TYR A 253 -7.98 13.04 -25.22
N PRO A 254 -7.43 11.82 -25.44
CA PRO A 254 -7.25 10.84 -24.37
C PRO A 254 -6.46 11.45 -23.20
N LEU A 255 -6.90 11.16 -21.98
CA LEU A 255 -6.25 11.66 -20.78
C LEU A 255 -4.98 10.86 -20.52
N ILE A 256 -3.82 11.53 -20.52
CA ILE A 256 -2.51 10.87 -20.46
C ILE A 256 -1.79 11.04 -19.13
N ASN A 257 -2.26 11.92 -18.25
CA ASN A 257 -1.67 12.19 -16.93
C ASN A 257 -2.67 12.89 -16.00
N TRP A 258 -2.27 13.09 -14.74
CA TRP A 258 -3.08 13.77 -13.73
C TRP A 258 -3.42 15.23 -14.08
N GLU A 259 -2.50 15.96 -14.71
CA GLU A 259 -2.69 17.37 -15.06
C GLU A 259 -3.84 17.53 -16.05
N ALA A 260 -3.84 16.74 -17.13
CA ALA A 260 -4.90 16.74 -18.13
C ALA A 260 -6.26 16.34 -17.53
N TYR A 261 -6.28 15.40 -16.57
CA TYR A 261 -7.52 15.03 -15.89
C TYR A 261 -8.06 16.18 -15.03
N TYR A 262 -7.21 16.80 -14.22
CA TYR A 262 -7.63 17.90 -13.33
C TYR A 262 -8.07 19.13 -14.12
N GLU A 263 -7.35 19.48 -15.19
CA GLU A 263 -7.71 20.57 -16.10
C GLU A 263 -9.07 20.31 -16.74
N TRP A 264 -9.29 19.11 -17.30
CA TRP A 264 -10.56 18.74 -17.92
C TRP A 264 -11.73 18.79 -16.92
N ARG A 265 -11.50 18.38 -15.67
CA ARG A 265 -12.50 18.44 -14.59
C ARG A 265 -12.72 19.84 -14.01
N GLY A 266 -11.79 20.77 -14.23
CA GLY A 266 -11.77 22.04 -13.52
C GLY A 266 -11.38 21.91 -12.04
N PHE A 267 -10.71 20.82 -11.66
CA PHE A 267 -10.28 20.59 -10.28
C PHE A 267 -8.97 21.32 -9.98
N SER A 268 -8.82 21.81 -8.74
CA SER A 268 -7.58 22.41 -8.27
C SER A 268 -6.48 21.35 -8.07
N LEU A 269 -5.23 21.66 -8.43
CA LEU A 269 -4.07 20.81 -8.16
C LEU A 269 -3.71 20.69 -6.67
N ASN A 270 -4.41 21.41 -5.79
CA ASN A 270 -4.36 21.22 -4.34
C ASN A 270 -5.40 20.20 -3.83
N CYS A 271 -6.35 19.78 -4.66
CA CYS A 271 -7.34 18.78 -4.29
C CYS A 271 -6.66 17.39 -4.22
N PRO A 272 -6.81 16.63 -3.12
CA PRO A 272 -6.07 15.38 -2.90
C PRO A 272 -6.73 14.18 -3.60
N LEU A 273 -7.82 14.40 -4.33
CA LEU A 273 -8.74 13.38 -4.86
C LEU A 273 -8.06 12.32 -5.75
N ALA A 274 -6.88 12.63 -6.30
CA ALA A 274 -6.03 11.70 -7.05
C ALA A 274 -5.67 10.44 -6.25
N ILE A 275 -5.59 10.55 -4.91
CA ILE A 275 -5.35 9.43 -4.00
C ILE A 275 -6.44 8.37 -4.11
N LEU A 276 -7.72 8.78 -4.15
CA LEU A 276 -8.86 7.86 -4.32
C LEU A 276 -9.04 7.43 -5.78
N LEU A 277 -8.80 8.35 -6.72
CA LEU A 277 -9.02 8.13 -8.15
C LEU A 277 -7.92 7.30 -8.83
N THR A 278 -6.85 6.93 -8.13
CA THR A 278 -5.76 6.14 -8.72
C THR A 278 -6.27 4.86 -9.38
N TYR A 279 -7.17 4.09 -8.74
CA TYR A 279 -7.65 2.83 -9.31
C TYR A 279 -8.63 3.02 -10.49
N PRO A 280 -9.66 3.88 -10.38
CA PRO A 280 -10.51 4.21 -11.53
C PRO A 280 -9.74 4.73 -12.74
N LEU A 281 -8.76 5.63 -12.54
CA LEU A 281 -8.01 6.18 -13.69
C LEU A 281 -6.92 5.24 -14.20
N THR A 282 -6.41 4.34 -13.36
CA THR A 282 -5.60 3.21 -13.84
C THR A 282 -6.42 2.30 -14.75
N LEU A 283 -7.67 2.00 -14.36
CA LEU A 283 -8.58 1.22 -15.19
C LEU A 283 -8.85 1.94 -16.53
N TYR A 284 -9.14 3.24 -16.49
CA TYR A 284 -9.28 4.06 -17.69
C TYR A 284 -8.03 3.97 -18.59
N TYR A 285 -6.84 4.13 -18.03
CA TYR A 285 -5.59 4.05 -18.79
C TYR A 285 -5.37 2.67 -19.43
N ILE A 286 -5.63 1.60 -18.67
CA ILE A 286 -5.57 0.23 -19.20
C ILE A 286 -6.51 0.11 -20.42
N ILE A 287 -7.75 0.57 -20.29
CA ILE A 287 -8.76 0.41 -21.33
C ILE A 287 -8.44 1.25 -22.57
N THR A 288 -8.04 2.50 -22.37
CA THR A 288 -7.89 3.48 -23.46
C THR A 288 -6.53 3.39 -24.16
N SER A 289 -5.48 3.08 -23.42
CA SER A 289 -4.10 3.21 -23.88
C SER A 289 -3.35 1.88 -23.96
N CYS A 290 -3.66 0.92 -23.09
CA CYS A 290 -2.95 -0.37 -23.10
C CYS A 290 -3.68 -1.44 -23.91
N LEU A 291 -5.01 -1.54 -23.78
CA LEU A 291 -5.78 -2.57 -24.46
C LEU A 291 -5.63 -2.49 -25.98
N SER A 292 -5.69 -1.31 -26.58
CA SER A 292 -5.54 -1.14 -28.03
C SER A 292 -4.17 -1.62 -28.57
N VAL A 293 -3.12 -1.52 -27.74
CA VAL A 293 -1.76 -1.99 -28.09
C VAL A 293 -1.69 -3.51 -28.04
N HIS A 294 -2.37 -4.13 -27.08
CA HIS A 294 -2.28 -5.57 -26.82
C HIS A 294 -3.41 -6.41 -27.45
N TYR A 295 -4.50 -5.77 -27.84
CA TYR A 295 -5.71 -6.36 -28.45
C TYR A 295 -5.98 -5.70 -29.79
N SER A 296 -5.39 -6.25 -30.86
CA SER A 296 -5.45 -5.66 -32.20
C SER A 296 -6.66 -6.08 -33.05
N SER A 297 -7.50 -7.02 -32.60
CA SER A 297 -8.62 -7.54 -33.40
C SER A 297 -9.82 -7.97 -32.55
N ASN A 298 -11.00 -7.41 -32.87
CA ASN A 298 -12.35 -7.75 -32.40
C ASN A 298 -12.56 -7.71 -30.88
N PHE A 299 -12.79 -6.51 -30.34
CA PHE A 299 -13.50 -6.40 -29.07
C PHE A 299 -14.98 -6.76 -29.24
N PRO A 300 -15.58 -7.50 -28.28
CA PRO A 300 -17.01 -7.66 -28.25
C PRO A 300 -17.71 -6.30 -28.13
N GLN A 301 -18.95 -6.22 -28.63
CA GLN A 301 -19.78 -5.01 -28.55
C GLN A 301 -19.98 -4.55 -27.08
N SER A 302 -19.89 -5.47 -26.13
CA SER A 302 -19.79 -5.20 -24.70
C SER A 302 -18.57 -5.89 -24.08
N LEU A 303 -17.76 -5.15 -23.32
CA LEU A 303 -16.60 -5.69 -22.62
C LEU A 303 -16.97 -6.04 -21.18
N VAL A 304 -16.56 -7.22 -20.72
CA VAL A 304 -16.82 -7.71 -19.36
C VAL A 304 -15.50 -7.75 -18.62
N ILE A 305 -15.31 -6.87 -17.65
CA ILE A 305 -14.05 -6.70 -16.93
C ILE A 305 -14.22 -7.21 -15.50
N HIS A 306 -13.34 -8.11 -15.05
CA HIS A 306 -13.33 -8.54 -13.65
C HIS A 306 -12.12 -7.95 -12.93
N ILE A 307 -12.38 -7.18 -11.88
CA ILE A 307 -11.34 -6.70 -10.95
C ILE A 307 -11.25 -7.74 -9.84
N LEU A 308 -10.08 -8.35 -9.68
CA LEU A 308 -9.84 -9.54 -8.85
C LEU A 308 -9.05 -9.19 -7.59
N GLY A 309 -9.43 -9.79 -6.46
CA GLY A 309 -8.72 -9.58 -5.19
C GLY A 309 -8.77 -8.13 -4.70
N ALA A 310 -9.80 -7.39 -5.09
CA ALA A 310 -9.97 -6.00 -4.68
C ALA A 310 -10.26 -5.92 -3.18
N GLU A 311 -9.56 -5.05 -2.47
CA GLU A 311 -9.74 -4.87 -1.03
C GLU A 311 -10.56 -3.61 -0.79
N LYS A 312 -9.90 -2.47 -0.59
CA LYS A 312 -10.55 -1.17 -0.44
C LYS A 312 -11.14 -0.68 -1.76
N GLU A 313 -10.59 -1.11 -2.90
CA GLU A 313 -11.05 -0.73 -4.24
C GLU A 313 -12.52 -1.13 -4.44
N ALA A 314 -12.97 -2.18 -3.74
CA ALA A 314 -14.35 -2.65 -3.74
C ALA A 314 -15.36 -1.64 -3.23
N ASP A 315 -14.97 -0.88 -2.20
CA ASP A 315 -15.81 0.15 -1.59
C ASP A 315 -15.71 1.48 -2.33
N MET A 316 -14.75 1.60 -3.23
CA MET A 316 -14.54 2.76 -4.08
C MET A 316 -15.37 2.68 -5.37
N LEU A 317 -16.31 1.73 -5.49
CA LEU A 317 -17.19 1.54 -6.66
C LEU A 317 -17.83 2.86 -7.13
N VAL A 318 -18.18 3.72 -6.18
CA VAL A 318 -18.77 5.03 -6.42
C VAL A 318 -17.91 5.99 -7.25
N TYR A 319 -16.58 5.79 -7.25
CA TYR A 319 -15.62 6.55 -8.06
C TYR A 319 -15.28 5.87 -9.38
N PHE A 320 -15.70 4.62 -9.57
CA PHE A 320 -15.66 3.95 -10.88
C PHE A 320 -16.82 4.49 -11.72
N LEU A 321 -16.63 5.68 -12.28
CA LEU A 321 -17.55 6.27 -13.24
C LEU A 321 -17.47 5.47 -14.53
N ILE A 322 -18.55 4.78 -14.89
CA ILE A 322 -18.66 4.14 -16.20
C ILE A 322 -20.05 4.44 -16.78
N GLN A 323 -20.08 5.30 -17.78
CA GLN A 323 -21.15 5.34 -18.79
C GLN A 323 -20.61 4.66 -20.06
N GLY A 324 -21.34 3.70 -20.64
CA GLY A 324 -20.99 3.02 -21.91
C GLY A 324 -21.21 1.50 -21.92
N ASN A 325 -20.78 0.82 -22.99
CA ASN A 325 -20.95 -0.65 -23.19
C ASN A 325 -19.95 -1.51 -22.38
N LEU A 326 -19.54 -1.06 -21.20
CA LEU A 326 -18.66 -1.84 -20.32
C LEU A 326 -19.49 -2.39 -19.16
N THR A 327 -19.33 -3.68 -18.90
CA THR A 327 -19.82 -4.30 -17.68
C THR A 327 -18.60 -4.67 -16.86
N PHE A 328 -18.55 -4.25 -15.60
CA PHE A 328 -17.45 -4.59 -14.72
C PHE A 328 -17.97 -5.25 -13.47
N TYR A 329 -17.23 -6.25 -13.02
CA TYR A 329 -17.52 -6.99 -11.80
C TYR A 329 -16.31 -6.85 -10.89
N LEU A 330 -16.56 -6.33 -9.69
CA LEU A 330 -15.54 -6.16 -8.69
C LEU A 330 -15.64 -7.29 -7.66
N HIS A 331 -14.56 -8.06 -7.57
CA HIS A 331 -14.48 -9.24 -6.71
C HIS A 331 -13.46 -9.01 -5.59
N ARG A 332 -13.95 -9.02 -4.34
CA ARG A 332 -13.08 -9.11 -3.14
C ARG A 332 -12.32 -10.43 -3.06
N LYS A 333 -12.83 -11.44 -3.76
CA LYS A 333 -12.28 -12.78 -3.82
C LYS A 333 -11.39 -12.92 -5.06
N LEU A 334 -10.41 -13.80 -4.95
CA LEU A 334 -9.62 -14.26 -6.09
C LEU A 334 -10.48 -15.10 -7.03
N TRP A 335 -10.25 -15.01 -8.35
CA TRP A 335 -11.17 -15.55 -9.37
C TRP A 335 -11.43 -17.06 -9.30
N HIS A 336 -10.47 -17.85 -8.78
CA HIS A 336 -10.68 -19.28 -8.56
C HIS A 336 -11.76 -19.59 -7.50
N LYS A 337 -12.14 -18.61 -6.67
CA LYS A 337 -13.22 -18.71 -5.67
C LYS A 337 -14.53 -18.06 -6.13
N VAL A 338 -14.56 -17.50 -7.33
CA VAL A 338 -15.72 -16.79 -7.87
C VAL A 338 -16.49 -17.71 -8.82
N THR A 339 -17.82 -17.75 -8.69
CA THR A 339 -18.76 -18.59 -9.46
C THR A 339 -19.44 -17.86 -10.62
N THR A 340 -18.90 -16.73 -11.06
CA THR A 340 -19.45 -15.92 -12.16
C THR A 340 -19.02 -16.41 -13.53
N SER A 341 -19.59 -15.83 -14.59
CA SER A 341 -19.12 -16.01 -15.97
C SER A 341 -17.65 -15.63 -16.15
N ASN A 342 -17.08 -16.04 -17.29
CA ASN A 342 -15.73 -15.63 -17.65
C ASN A 342 -15.71 -14.14 -18.00
N PRO A 343 -14.74 -13.37 -17.50
CA PRO A 343 -14.49 -12.03 -18.01
C PRO A 343 -13.91 -12.09 -19.43
N HIS A 344 -14.07 -11.01 -20.17
CA HIS A 344 -13.26 -10.72 -21.34
C HIS A 344 -11.87 -10.19 -20.95
N LEU A 345 -11.75 -9.55 -19.78
CA LEU A 345 -10.49 -9.03 -19.23
C LEU A 345 -10.46 -9.14 -17.70
N ALA A 346 -9.34 -9.61 -17.15
CA ALA A 346 -9.09 -9.59 -15.72
C ALA A 346 -8.11 -8.47 -15.32
N ILE A 347 -8.29 -7.89 -14.14
CA ILE A 347 -7.40 -6.86 -13.57
C ILE A 347 -7.13 -7.18 -12.11
N GLY A 348 -5.88 -7.16 -11.68
CA GLY A 348 -5.49 -7.29 -10.27
C GLY A 348 -4.64 -6.09 -9.82
N PHE A 349 -5.21 -5.20 -9.02
CA PHE A 349 -4.46 -4.07 -8.47
C PHE A 349 -3.56 -4.49 -7.32
N ASN A 350 -2.30 -4.06 -7.34
CA ASN A 350 -1.30 -4.31 -6.30
C ASN A 350 -1.27 -5.79 -5.85
N ALA A 351 -1.36 -6.70 -6.82
CA ALA A 351 -1.71 -8.09 -6.57
C ALA A 351 -0.64 -8.84 -5.75
N GLY A 352 0.61 -8.38 -5.77
CA GLY A 352 1.71 -8.98 -5.01
C GLY A 352 1.87 -10.47 -5.34
N LEU A 353 1.91 -10.80 -6.64
CA LEU A 353 1.81 -12.18 -7.13
C LEU A 353 2.85 -13.12 -6.50
N ALA A 354 4.06 -12.61 -6.26
CA ALA A 354 5.12 -13.38 -5.59
C ALA A 354 4.96 -13.46 -4.06
N ALA A 355 4.35 -12.45 -3.44
CA ALA A 355 4.16 -12.41 -1.99
C ALA A 355 3.00 -13.32 -1.55
N TYR A 356 1.94 -13.39 -2.37
CA TYR A 356 0.70 -14.07 -2.02
C TYR A 356 0.46 -15.30 -2.89
N LYS A 357 0.91 -16.47 -2.39
CA LYS A 357 0.75 -17.78 -3.07
C LYS A 357 -0.68 -18.11 -3.46
N SER A 358 -1.68 -17.51 -2.80
CA SER A 358 -3.10 -17.65 -3.12
C SER A 358 -3.45 -17.26 -4.58
N TRP A 359 -2.66 -16.39 -5.22
CA TRP A 359 -2.84 -16.06 -6.65
C TRP A 359 -2.56 -17.20 -7.61
N THR A 360 -1.78 -18.20 -7.22
CA THR A 360 -1.36 -19.32 -8.09
C THR A 360 -2.54 -19.99 -8.78
N GLN A 361 -3.62 -20.26 -8.04
CA GLN A 361 -4.82 -20.90 -8.59
C GLN A 361 -5.58 -19.98 -9.55
N THR A 362 -5.62 -18.67 -9.27
CA THR A 362 -6.19 -17.68 -10.20
C THR A 362 -5.40 -17.62 -11.50
N LEU A 363 -4.07 -17.56 -11.43
CA LEU A 363 -3.21 -17.45 -12.60
C LEU A 363 -3.35 -18.67 -13.52
N LYS A 364 -3.37 -19.88 -12.94
CA LYS A 364 -3.63 -21.11 -13.69
C LYS A 364 -5.01 -21.14 -14.33
N LYS A 365 -6.04 -20.62 -13.64
CA LYS A 365 -7.40 -20.53 -14.19
C LYS A 365 -7.47 -19.50 -15.33
N LEU A 366 -6.76 -18.37 -15.23
CA LEU A 366 -6.64 -17.37 -16.30
C LEU A 366 -5.97 -17.97 -17.54
N GLU A 367 -4.90 -18.74 -17.35
CA GLU A 367 -4.25 -19.48 -18.41
C GLU A 367 -5.18 -20.51 -19.08
N GLU A 368 -5.81 -21.39 -18.29
CA GLU A 368 -6.70 -22.44 -18.79
C GLU A 368 -7.85 -21.87 -19.62
N LYS A 369 -8.33 -20.67 -19.27
CA LYS A 369 -9.42 -19.98 -19.95
C LYS A 369 -8.94 -18.97 -20.98
N GLU A 370 -7.63 -18.86 -21.20
CA GLU A 370 -6.98 -17.90 -22.11
C GLU A 370 -7.44 -16.45 -21.89
N ILE A 371 -7.67 -16.07 -20.62
CA ILE A 371 -8.16 -14.74 -20.25
C ILE A 371 -6.99 -13.78 -20.08
N PRO A 372 -6.91 -12.67 -20.84
CA PRO A 372 -5.91 -11.63 -20.57
C PRO A 372 -6.04 -11.03 -19.19
N ALA A 373 -4.90 -10.63 -18.64
CA ALA A 373 -4.90 -9.97 -17.35
C ALA A 373 -3.87 -8.84 -17.24
N TYR A 374 -4.30 -7.69 -16.73
CA TYR A 374 -3.40 -6.65 -16.25
C TYR A 374 -3.22 -6.75 -14.74
N PHE A 375 -2.03 -6.44 -14.28
CA PHE A 375 -1.72 -6.37 -12.87
C PHE A 375 -0.92 -5.12 -12.58
N THR A 376 -1.11 -4.56 -11.38
CA THR A 376 -0.20 -3.53 -10.87
C THR A 376 0.61 -4.06 -9.70
N ASP A 377 1.81 -3.51 -9.53
CA ASP A 377 2.71 -3.78 -8.40
C ASP A 377 3.18 -2.48 -7.75
N TYR A 378 3.54 -2.57 -6.47
CA TYR A 378 3.94 -1.41 -5.67
C TYR A 378 5.25 -0.77 -6.10
N CYS A 379 6.16 -1.53 -6.72
CA CYS A 379 7.47 -1.04 -7.15
C CYS A 379 8.16 -2.06 -8.08
N HIS A 380 9.26 -1.64 -8.70
CA HIS A 380 10.10 -2.48 -9.58
C HIS A 380 10.59 -3.75 -8.90
N TYR A 381 10.94 -3.65 -7.61
CA TYR A 381 11.34 -4.82 -6.83
C TYR A 381 10.21 -5.87 -6.76
N SER A 382 8.99 -5.45 -6.39
CA SER A 382 7.84 -6.37 -6.32
C SER A 382 7.51 -6.97 -7.68
N HIS A 383 7.53 -6.14 -8.73
CA HIS A 383 7.33 -6.59 -10.11
C HIS A 383 8.31 -7.69 -10.51
N ASP A 384 9.61 -7.53 -10.24
CA ASP A 384 10.60 -8.51 -10.67
C ASP A 384 10.45 -9.84 -9.91
N TRP A 385 10.05 -9.80 -8.64
CA TRP A 385 9.65 -11.00 -7.93
C TRP A 385 8.41 -11.65 -8.54
N SER A 386 7.39 -10.86 -8.91
CA SER A 386 6.21 -11.34 -9.63
C SER A 386 6.62 -12.00 -10.96
N ALA A 387 7.55 -11.41 -11.70
CA ALA A 387 8.08 -11.97 -12.95
C ALA A 387 8.79 -13.31 -12.75
N ASP A 388 9.68 -13.39 -11.76
CA ASP A 388 10.39 -14.63 -11.42
C ASP A 388 9.38 -15.70 -10.95
N HIS A 389 8.37 -15.32 -10.16
CA HIS A 389 7.31 -16.24 -9.71
C HIS A 389 6.51 -16.81 -10.88
N LEU A 390 6.14 -15.98 -11.86
CA LEU A 390 5.42 -16.43 -13.06
C LEU A 390 6.23 -17.40 -13.90
N GLN A 391 7.55 -17.17 -14.04
CA GLN A 391 8.45 -18.11 -14.73
C GLN A 391 8.52 -19.46 -14.00
N LEU A 392 8.57 -19.45 -12.67
CA LEU A 392 8.56 -20.67 -11.85
C LEU A 392 7.25 -21.47 -11.99
N LEU A 393 6.13 -20.79 -12.22
CA LEU A 393 4.85 -21.45 -12.47
C LEU A 393 4.76 -22.11 -13.86
N GLN A 394 5.70 -21.82 -14.76
CA GLN A 394 5.76 -22.33 -16.14
C GLN A 394 4.46 -22.10 -16.92
N LEU A 395 3.81 -20.96 -16.66
CA LEU A 395 2.62 -20.56 -17.42
C LEU A 395 3.02 -20.23 -18.86
N ASN A 396 2.17 -20.57 -19.83
CA ASN A 396 2.20 -20.11 -21.21
C ASN A 396 1.76 -18.64 -21.34
N ALA A 397 2.23 -17.81 -20.39
CA ALA A 397 1.98 -16.39 -20.31
C ALA A 397 3.26 -15.64 -20.65
N ARG A 398 3.14 -14.63 -21.50
CA ARG A 398 4.19 -13.63 -21.71
C ARG A 398 3.92 -12.42 -20.83
N LEU A 399 4.88 -12.12 -19.96
CA LEU A 399 4.93 -10.86 -19.25
C LEU A 399 5.45 -9.78 -20.19
N VAL A 400 4.66 -8.73 -20.39
CA VAL A 400 5.09 -7.51 -21.09
C VAL A 400 5.88 -6.64 -20.11
N GLN A 401 6.86 -5.91 -20.65
CA GLN A 401 7.68 -4.98 -19.87
C GLN A 401 6.78 -4.01 -19.08
N PRO A 402 7.07 -3.78 -17.79
CA PRO A 402 6.28 -2.87 -16.98
C PRO A 402 6.39 -1.45 -17.51
N SER A 403 5.30 -0.70 -17.39
CA SER A 403 5.25 0.73 -17.69
C SER A 403 4.83 1.50 -16.44
N ILE A 404 5.28 2.75 -16.34
CA ILE A 404 4.83 3.65 -15.28
C ILE A 404 3.35 3.94 -15.52
N ASN A 405 2.53 3.73 -14.48
CA ASN A 405 1.15 4.15 -14.49
C ASN A 405 1.07 5.69 -14.39
N PRO A 406 0.55 6.41 -15.40
CA PRO A 406 0.43 7.87 -15.35
C PRO A 406 -0.56 8.36 -14.28
N PHE A 407 -1.48 7.49 -13.84
CA PHE A 407 -2.46 7.75 -12.78
C PHE A 407 -2.15 7.01 -11.49
N ARG A 408 -0.86 6.73 -11.25
CA ARG A 408 -0.38 6.20 -9.95
C ARG A 408 -0.72 7.17 -8.81
N SER A 409 -0.89 6.62 -7.61
CA SER A 409 -1.17 7.43 -6.42
C SER A 409 -0.03 8.41 -6.14
N PRO A 410 -0.31 9.69 -5.83
CA PRO A 410 0.70 10.68 -5.44
C PRO A 410 1.12 10.59 -3.97
N ALA A 411 0.50 9.71 -3.18
CA ALA A 411 0.84 9.50 -1.77
C ALA A 411 1.77 8.29 -1.61
N ALA A 412 3.01 8.52 -1.18
CA ALA A 412 3.95 7.47 -0.89
C ALA A 412 3.48 6.65 0.31
N LYS A 413 3.55 5.32 0.21
CA LYS A 413 3.37 4.43 1.35
C LYS A 413 4.73 3.99 1.88
N ALA A 414 5.01 4.30 3.15
CA ALA A 414 6.21 3.84 3.83
C ALA A 414 6.07 2.35 4.21
N SER A 415 7.09 1.54 3.89
CA SER A 415 7.22 0.15 4.36
C SER A 415 8.34 0.04 5.38
N LEU A 416 8.11 -0.71 6.45
CA LEU A 416 9.07 -0.94 7.55
C LEU A 416 10.31 -1.76 7.13
N SER A 417 10.19 -2.57 6.07
CA SER A 417 11.20 -3.59 5.72
C SER A 417 11.96 -3.31 4.42
N LEU A 418 11.40 -2.56 3.48
CA LEU A 418 11.99 -2.35 2.15
C LEU A 418 11.94 -0.88 1.77
N PHE A 419 13.11 -0.30 1.53
CA PHE A 419 13.23 1.08 1.10
C PHE A 419 13.06 1.22 -0.41
N PHE A 420 11.81 1.06 -0.85
CA PHE A 420 11.38 1.66 -2.10
C PHE A 420 10.23 2.60 -1.75
N LEU A 421 10.23 3.79 -2.34
CA LEU A 421 9.02 4.62 -2.35
C LEU A 421 7.94 3.75 -3.01
N SER A 422 6.97 3.27 -2.22
CA SER A 422 5.87 2.48 -2.75
C SER A 422 4.74 3.42 -3.13
N LEU A 423 4.91 4.05 -4.28
CA LEU A 423 3.80 4.61 -5.03
C LEU A 423 3.25 3.42 -5.83
N SER A 424 1.95 3.14 -5.83
CA SER A 424 1.38 2.07 -6.67
C SER A 424 1.65 2.40 -8.14
N SER A 425 2.79 1.94 -8.67
CA SER A 425 3.53 2.69 -9.71
C SER A 425 3.70 1.90 -10.99
N LEU A 426 3.71 0.57 -10.93
CA LEU A 426 3.98 -0.25 -12.09
C LEU A 426 2.75 -0.96 -12.56
N LEU A 427 2.42 -0.73 -13.82
CA LEU A 427 1.43 -1.49 -14.56
C LEU A 427 2.17 -2.49 -15.45
N PHE A 428 1.79 -3.76 -15.34
CA PHE A 428 2.28 -4.82 -16.21
C PHE A 428 1.13 -5.67 -16.75
N PHE A 429 1.41 -6.35 -17.85
CA PHE A 429 0.41 -7.09 -18.60
C PHE A 429 0.84 -8.54 -18.79
N LEU A 430 -0.06 -9.46 -18.45
CA LEU A 430 0.06 -10.88 -18.76
C LEU A 430 -0.81 -11.21 -19.97
N PHE A 431 -0.13 -11.61 -21.04
CA PHE A 431 -0.75 -12.11 -22.25
C PHE A 431 -0.52 -13.61 -22.40
N PHE A 432 -1.58 -14.40 -22.50
CA PHE A 432 -1.47 -15.83 -22.78
C PHE A 432 -1.35 -16.04 -24.29
N LEU A 433 -0.23 -16.62 -24.73
CA LEU A 433 0.02 -16.83 -26.16
C LEU A 433 -0.73 -18.07 -26.64
N SER A 434 -1.76 -17.91 -27.47
CA SER A 434 -2.24 -19.01 -28.31
C SER A 434 -1.27 -19.22 -29.49
N LEU A 435 -0.98 -20.48 -29.81
CA LEU A 435 -0.31 -20.89 -31.05
C LEU A 435 -1.26 -20.69 -32.24
N SER A 436 -1.56 -19.46 -32.63
CA SER A 436 -2.00 -19.14 -33.99
C SER A 436 -1.75 -17.67 -34.31
N SER A 437 -0.55 -17.42 -34.79
CA SER A 437 -0.13 -16.16 -35.40
C SER A 437 -0.93 -15.86 -36.66
N SER A 438 -1.76 -14.82 -36.64
CA SER A 438 -1.92 -13.86 -37.75
C SER A 438 -3.09 -12.93 -37.46
N PHE A 439 -2.85 -11.61 -37.48
CA PHE A 439 -3.57 -10.60 -38.27
C PHE A 439 -3.51 -9.21 -37.60
N LEU A 440 -2.83 -8.30 -38.30
CA LEU A 440 -2.77 -6.85 -38.07
C LEU A 440 -3.98 -6.19 -38.79
N LEU A 441 -4.79 -5.37 -38.10
CA LEU A 441 -5.03 -3.94 -38.40
C LEU A 441 -6.23 -3.35 -37.61
N SER A 442 -5.97 -2.20 -36.98
CA SER A 442 -6.81 -1.02 -36.68
C SER A 442 -8.23 -1.14 -36.10
N PHE A 443 -8.44 -0.51 -34.93
CA PHE A 443 -9.68 0.23 -34.63
C PHE A 443 -9.43 1.43 -33.69
N PHE A 444 -9.67 2.64 -34.18
CA PHE A 444 -9.80 3.89 -33.42
C PHE A 444 -11.21 4.39 -33.70
N LEU A 445 -12.15 4.20 -32.75
CA LEU A 445 -13.41 4.96 -32.67
C LEU A 445 -14.35 4.56 -31.50
N LEU A 446 -13.99 3.60 -30.64
CA LEU A 446 -14.88 3.18 -29.53
C LEU A 446 -14.59 3.83 -28.16
N ILE A 447 -13.58 4.70 -28.05
CA ILE A 447 -13.07 5.19 -26.76
C ILE A 447 -13.59 6.59 -26.38
N LEU A 448 -14.29 7.29 -27.28
CA LEU A 448 -14.72 8.68 -27.07
C LEU A 448 -16.03 8.86 -26.28
N LEU A 449 -16.62 7.78 -25.73
CA LEU A 449 -17.88 7.84 -24.97
C LEU A 449 -17.71 7.53 -23.46
N PHE A 450 -16.49 7.54 -22.93
CA PHE A 450 -16.23 7.20 -21.52
C PHE A 450 -15.80 8.42 -20.73
N ILE A 451 -16.79 9.11 -20.12
CA ILE A 451 -16.65 10.15 -19.11
C ILE A 451 -17.88 10.19 -18.22
#